data_AF-A0A966Q9J7-F1
#
_entry.id   AF-A0A966Q9J7-F1
#
_cell.length_a   1.000
_cell.length_b   1.000
_cell.length_c   1.000
_cell.angle_alpha   90.00
_cell.angle_beta   90.00
_cell.angle_gamma   90.00
#
_symmetry.space_group_name_H-M   'P 1'
#
loop_
_entity.id
_entity.type
_entity.pdbx_description
1 polymer ?
#
loop_
_entity_poly.entity_id
_entity_poly.type
_entity_poly.pdbx_seq_one_letter_code
_entity_poly.pdbx_strand_id
1 'polypeptide(L)'
;EKRPWKEVTILLDRPEKPYEVIGLVSAPEIFLWDDEESMKESLQKQAWKMKADAVILDRVETSFRFTGPAGGANGRAIRYK
;
A
#
# COMPACT_ATOMS: atom_id res chain seq x y z
N GLU A 1 9.14 -9.44 17.02
CA GLU A 1 9.31 -10.26 15.78
C GLU A 1 9.64 -9.35 14.61
N LYS A 2 10.64 -9.69 13.79
CA LYS A 2 10.89 -8.95 12.54
C LYS A 2 9.77 -9.26 11.57
N ARG A 3 8.94 -8.27 11.23
CA ARG A 3 7.89 -8.38 10.21
C ARG A 3 8.52 -8.02 8.86
N PRO A 4 8.94 -8.98 8.02
CA PRO A 4 9.73 -8.69 6.81
C PRO A 4 8.97 -7.82 5.78
N TRP A 5 7.65 -7.84 5.80
CA TRP A 5 6.84 -6.96 4.95
C TRP A 5 6.91 -5.48 5.36
N LYS A 6 7.27 -5.15 6.62
CA LYS A 6 7.43 -3.74 7.05
C LYS A 6 8.62 -3.05 6.38
N GLU A 7 9.55 -3.79 5.78
CA GLU A 7 10.68 -3.25 5.00
C GLU A 7 10.24 -2.71 3.63
N VAL A 8 9.07 -3.12 3.12
CA VAL A 8 8.51 -2.56 1.89
C VAL A 8 8.09 -1.12 2.14
N THR A 9 8.76 -0.19 1.46
CA THR A 9 8.49 1.24 1.62
C THR A 9 7.28 1.65 0.80
N ILE A 10 6.38 2.43 1.39
CA ILE A 10 5.28 3.06 0.64
C ILE A 10 5.71 4.48 0.28
N LEU A 11 5.69 4.79 -1.01
CA LEU A 11 6.09 6.06 -1.60
C LEU A 11 4.84 6.82 -2.04
N LEU A 12 4.75 8.10 -1.67
CA LEU A 12 3.70 9.00 -2.14
C LEU A 12 4.03 9.56 -3.53
N ASP A 13 5.31 9.76 -3.80
CA ASP A 13 5.83 10.26 -5.06
C ASP A 13 6.57 9.17 -5.84
N ARG A 14 6.76 9.41 -7.14
CA ARG A 14 7.55 8.51 -7.97
C ARG A 14 9.04 8.65 -7.61
N PRO A 15 9.76 7.55 -7.35
CA PRO A 15 11.18 7.62 -7.04
C PRO A 15 12.00 7.99 -8.28
N GLU A 16 13.09 8.71 -8.07
CA GLU A 16 14.01 9.13 -9.15
C GLU A 16 14.85 7.97 -9.71
N LYS A 17 15.10 6.95 -8.88
CA LYS A 17 15.87 5.77 -9.28
C LYS A 17 15.12 4.96 -10.33
N PRO A 18 15.78 4.37 -11.34
CA PRO A 18 15.14 3.47 -12.28
C PRO A 18 14.46 2.29 -11.57
N TYR A 19 13.21 2.02 -11.93
CA TYR A 19 12.43 0.92 -11.37
C TYR A 19 11.60 0.21 -12.44
N GLU A 20 11.19 -1.02 -12.12
CA GLU A 20 10.23 -1.82 -12.84
C GLU A 20 8.93 -1.91 -12.02
N VAL A 21 7.78 -1.74 -12.69
CA VAL A 21 6.48 -2.03 -12.06
C VAL A 21 6.22 -3.52 -12.22
N ILE A 22 6.18 -4.25 -11.11
CA ILE A 22 5.99 -5.70 -11.09
C ILE A 22 4.54 -6.12 -10.83
N GLY A 23 3.67 -5.16 -10.48
CA GLY A 23 2.23 -5.33 -10.50
C GLY A 23 1.47 -4.30 -9.66
N LEU A 24 0.18 -4.56 -9.46
CA LEU A 24 -0.75 -3.69 -8.76
C LEU A 24 -1.09 -4.26 -7.38
N VAL A 25 -1.23 -3.38 -6.40
CA VAL A 25 -1.63 -3.72 -5.03
C VAL A 25 -2.79 -2.84 -4.60
N SER A 26 -3.71 -3.42 -3.85
CA SER A 26 -4.91 -2.72 -3.38
C SER A 26 -5.19 -3.10 -1.93
N ALA A 27 -5.30 -2.11 -1.06
CA ALA A 27 -5.86 -2.32 0.27
C ALA A 27 -7.39 -2.17 0.21
N PRO A 28 -8.13 -3.11 0.81
CA PRO A 28 -9.58 -3.03 0.88
C PRO A 28 -10.00 -1.79 1.65
N GLU A 29 -11.19 -1.27 1.35
CA GLU A 29 -11.81 -0.22 2.17
C GLU A 29 -12.06 -0.76 3.58
N ILE A 30 -11.36 -0.19 4.54
CA ILE A 30 -11.53 -0.44 5.97
C ILE A 30 -12.04 0.82 6.65
N PHE A 31 -12.81 0.67 7.73
CA PHE A 31 -13.21 1.83 8.51
C PHE A 31 -12.00 2.46 9.19
N LEU A 32 -11.84 3.78 9.06
CA LEU A 32 -10.65 4.50 9.55
C LEU A 32 -10.56 4.51 11.08
N TRP A 33 -11.68 4.32 11.78
CA TRP A 33 -11.71 4.21 13.23
C TRP A 33 -11.32 2.81 13.77
N ASP A 34 -11.17 1.82 12.87
CA ASP A 34 -10.97 0.42 13.24
C ASP A 34 -9.47 0.13 13.26
N ASP A 35 -8.74 0.51 12.20
CA ASP A 35 -7.27 0.53 12.22
C ASP A 35 -6.66 1.16 10.94
N GLU A 36 -6.11 2.37 11.00
CA GLU A 36 -5.40 2.97 9.86
C GLU A 36 -4.13 2.15 9.48
N GLU A 37 -3.50 1.49 10.46
CA GLU A 37 -2.29 0.68 10.22
C GLU A 37 -2.60 -0.55 9.34
N SER A 38 -3.85 -1.03 9.36
CA SER A 38 -4.29 -2.19 8.57
C SER A 38 -4.27 -1.96 7.05
N MET A 39 -4.49 -0.73 6.59
CA MET A 39 -4.44 -0.40 5.16
C MET A 39 -2.99 -0.48 4.66
N LYS A 40 -2.07 0.16 5.40
CA LYS A 40 -0.63 0.13 5.14
C LYS A 40 -0.09 -1.29 5.17
N GLU A 41 -0.45 -2.07 6.19
CA GLU A 41 -0.01 -3.45 6.30
C GLU A 41 -0.50 -4.32 5.13
N SER A 42 -1.72 -4.09 4.63
CA SER A 42 -2.27 -4.85 3.51
C SER A 42 -1.49 -4.61 2.21
N LEU A 43 -1.16 -3.34 1.91
CA LEU A 43 -0.32 -3.00 0.76
C LEU A 43 1.08 -3.62 0.88
N GLN A 44 1.70 -3.47 2.06
CA GLN A 44 3.03 -4.03 2.33
C GLN A 44 3.06 -5.54 2.20
N LYS A 45 2.06 -6.26 2.73
CA LYS A 45 1.98 -7.72 2.63
C LYS A 45 1.80 -8.19 1.19
N GLN A 46 0.98 -7.51 0.39
CA GLN A 46 0.79 -7.86 -1.03
C GLN A 46 2.07 -7.62 -1.83
N ALA A 47 2.67 -6.44 -1.68
CA ALA A 47 3.91 -6.07 -2.37
C ALA A 47 5.08 -6.98 -1.97
N TRP A 48 5.19 -7.33 -0.69
CA TRP A 48 6.19 -8.27 -0.19
C TRP A 48 6.05 -9.66 -0.82
N LYS A 49 4.81 -10.18 -0.96
CA LYS A 49 4.54 -11.46 -1.66
C LYS A 49 5.00 -11.42 -3.12
N MET A 50 4.96 -10.26 -3.76
CA MET A 50 5.43 -10.04 -5.12
C MET A 50 6.95 -9.82 -5.20
N LYS A 51 7.66 -9.84 -4.07
CA LYS A 51 9.07 -9.47 -3.95
C LYS A 51 9.33 -8.06 -4.50
N ALA A 52 8.44 -7.13 -4.17
CA ALA A 52 8.60 -5.71 -4.44
C ALA A 52 9.49 -5.07 -3.39
N ASP A 53 10.25 -4.06 -3.78
CA ASP A 53 11.04 -3.25 -2.85
C ASP A 53 10.21 -2.10 -2.26
N ALA A 54 9.27 -1.58 -3.05
CA ALA A 54 8.41 -0.48 -2.64
C ALA A 54 7.03 -0.53 -3.31
N VAL A 55 6.10 0.26 -2.79
CA VAL A 55 4.79 0.53 -3.37
C VAL A 55 4.68 2.02 -3.64
N ILE A 56 4.38 2.41 -4.88
CA ILE A 56 4.00 3.78 -5.20
C ILE A 56 2.48 3.89 -5.04
N LEU A 57 2.00 4.74 -4.13
CA LEU A 57 0.58 5.03 -3.97
C LEU A 57 0.06 5.84 -5.17
N ASP A 58 -1.03 5.39 -5.78
CA ASP A 58 -1.66 6.09 -6.90
C ASP A 58 -2.89 6.87 -6.45
N ARG A 59 -3.70 6.26 -5.58
CA ARG A 59 -4.92 6.88 -5.06
C ARG A 59 -5.24 6.31 -3.69
N VAL A 60 -5.58 7.21 -2.77
CA VAL A 60 -6.29 6.87 -1.54
C VAL A 60 -7.75 7.24 -1.76
N GLU A 61 -8.64 6.27 -1.62
CA GLU A 61 -10.08 6.48 -1.72
C GLU A 61 -10.62 6.57 -0.31
N THR A 62 -11.15 7.75 0.06
CA THR A 62 -11.86 7.93 1.33
C THR A 62 -13.35 8.05 1.05
N SER A 63 -14.14 7.12 1.56
CA SER A 63 -15.59 7.15 1.49
C SER A 63 -16.19 7.41 2.87
N PHE A 64 -17.38 8.01 2.90
CA PHE A 64 -18.15 8.13 4.12
C PHE A 64 -19.34 7.17 4.04
N ARG A 65 -19.39 6.19 4.93
CA ARG A 65 -20.49 5.23 5.03
C ARG A 65 -21.38 5.59 6.22
N PHE A 66 -22.56 4.99 6.29
CA PHE A 66 -23.50 5.22 7.40
C PHE A 66 -22.87 4.93 8.77
N THR A 67 -21.95 3.98 8.81
CA THR A 67 -21.16 3.60 9.97
C THR A 67 -19.82 4.33 10.03
N GLY A 68 -19.68 5.54 9.48
CA GLY A 68 -18.46 6.35 9.58
C GLY A 68 -17.51 6.26 8.37
N PRO A 69 -16.35 6.95 8.46
CA PRO A 69 -15.42 7.08 7.35
C PRO A 69 -14.67 5.77 7.11
N ALA A 70 -14.53 5.41 5.83
CA ALA A 70 -13.75 4.27 5.36
C ALA A 70 -12.67 4.75 4.38
N GLY A 71 -11.55 4.04 4.36
CA GLY A 71 -10.41 4.32 3.50
C GLY A 71 -9.93 3.06 2.81
N GLY A 72 -9.74 3.15 1.50
CA GLY A 72 -9.05 2.16 0.67
C GLY A 72 -7.87 2.81 -0.02
N ALA A 73 -6.93 2.01 -0.52
CA ALA A 73 -5.77 2.54 -1.24
C ALA A 73 -5.34 1.63 -2.36
N ASN A 74 -4.95 2.23 -3.48
CA ASN A 74 -4.41 1.53 -4.63
C ASN A 74 -2.99 2.02 -4.91
N GLY A 75 -2.13 1.11 -5.32
CA GLY A 75 -0.75 1.43 -5.68
C GLY A 75 -0.10 0.42 -6.60
N ARG A 76 1.12 0.74 -6.99
CA ARG A 76 1.98 -0.06 -7.86
C ARG A 76 3.14 -0.62 -7.06
N ALA A 77 3.26 -1.93 -7.05
CA ALA A 77 4.43 -2.62 -6.53
C ALA A 77 5.59 -2.44 -7.52
N ILE A 78 6.73 -1.95 -7.03
CA ILE A 78 7.93 -1.71 -7.83
C ILE A 78 9.13 -2.50 -7.33
N ARG A 79 10.04 -2.82 -8.24
CA ARG A 79 11.37 -3.32 -7.95
C ARG A 79 12.40 -2.38 -8.55
N TYR A 80 13.43 -2.01 -7.78
CA TYR A 80 14.51 -1.19 -8.31
C TYR A 80 15.37 -2.02 -9.26
N LYS A 81 15.93 -1.35 -10.29
CA LYS A 81 16.90 -1.96 -11.20
C LYS A 81 18.32 -1.85 -10.68
#